data_AF-A0A9E6RA53-F1
#
_entry.id   AF-A0A9E6RA53-F1
#
_cell.length_a   1.000
_cell.length_b   1.000
_cell.length_c   1.000
_cell.angle_alpha   90.00
_cell.angle_beta   90.00
_cell.angle_gamma   90.00
#
_symmetry.space_group_name_H-M   'P 1'
#
loop_
_entity.id
_entity.type
_entity.pdbx_description
1 polymer ?
#
loop_
_entity_poly.entity_id
_entity_poly.type
_entity_poly.pdbx_seq_one_letter_code
_entity_poly.pdbx_strand_id
1 'polypeptide(L)'
;MDKTAFGSSPAGSLAPTIGGQFAFVPHDLPPELDLSALLVPLTQATQALGQLNGVMTTLPDPYLLIRPLEAREALTSSSMEGTYTTVDALLLAEAGFEGARQTADTREVHNYARALRNAIKSLDELPLCLRTIKSAHADLLKGVGRGRGAAAEAGEFKSSQNWIGSASIKNARFVPPPPRSLAIGCMRSNSIFSGKTARRFPRCSTQRSSTISSRPFIRSPTATDASAAFLSRSSWSTGRRSVIRRCS
;
A
#
# COMPACT_ATOMS: atom_id res chain seq x y z
N MET A 1 5.89 -1.02 -23.98
CA MET A 1 6.90 -0.75 -22.92
C MET A 1 8.19 -0.34 -23.59
N ASP A 2 8.83 0.72 -23.12
CA ASP A 2 10.16 1.10 -23.57
C ASP A 2 11.20 0.07 -23.10
N LYS A 3 11.69 -0.75 -24.02
CA LYS A 3 12.65 -1.82 -23.70
C LYS A 3 14.02 -1.28 -23.31
N THR A 4 14.38 -0.08 -23.78
CA THR A 4 15.69 0.52 -23.52
C THR A 4 15.81 1.00 -22.07
N ALA A 5 14.71 1.51 -21.50
CA ALA A 5 14.67 1.98 -20.12
C ALA A 5 14.67 0.85 -19.07
N PHE A 6 14.18 -0.35 -19.41
CA PHE A 6 14.00 -1.44 -18.44
C PHE A 6 14.84 -2.69 -18.70
N GLY A 7 15.46 -2.83 -19.89
CA GLY A 7 16.20 -4.04 -20.27
C GLY A 7 17.50 -4.28 -19.49
N SER A 8 18.14 -3.21 -18.98
CA SER A 8 19.39 -3.27 -18.22
C SER A 8 19.21 -2.95 -16.73
N SER A 9 17.98 -2.94 -16.22
CA SER A 9 17.71 -2.55 -14.84
C SER A 9 18.24 -3.59 -13.84
N PRO A 10 19.01 -3.21 -12.82
CA PRO A 10 19.44 -4.14 -11.77
C PRO A 10 18.27 -4.62 -10.90
N ALA A 11 17.14 -3.91 -10.93
CA ALA A 11 15.99 -4.19 -10.07
C ALA A 11 15.08 -5.33 -10.56
N GLY A 12 15.25 -5.81 -11.79
CA GLY A 12 14.39 -6.86 -12.35
C GLY A 12 14.73 -7.25 -13.78
N SER A 13 13.90 -8.13 -14.34
CA SER A 13 14.06 -8.66 -15.70
C SER A 13 12.77 -8.52 -16.51
N LEU A 14 12.89 -8.61 -17.84
CA LEU A 14 11.74 -8.57 -18.74
C LEU A 14 11.22 -9.99 -19.02
N ALA A 15 9.93 -10.22 -18.75
CA ALA A 15 9.25 -11.47 -19.04
C ALA A 15 8.15 -11.26 -20.11
N PRO A 16 7.93 -12.23 -21.01
CA PRO A 16 6.83 -12.16 -21.96
C PRO A 16 5.47 -12.31 -21.26
N THR A 17 4.48 -11.54 -21.72
CA THR A 17 3.08 -11.65 -21.33
C THR A 17 2.31 -12.53 -22.32
N ILE A 18 1.11 -12.98 -21.93
CA ILE A 18 0.21 -13.79 -22.77
C ILE A 18 -0.10 -13.09 -24.11
N GLY A 19 -0.07 -11.75 -24.16
CA GLY A 19 -0.31 -10.95 -25.36
C GLY A 19 0.94 -10.60 -26.19
N GLY A 20 2.06 -11.30 -25.99
CA GLY A 20 3.31 -11.10 -26.74
C GLY A 20 4.06 -9.79 -26.44
N GLN A 21 3.61 -9.03 -25.43
CA GLN A 21 4.31 -7.85 -24.92
C GLN A 21 5.26 -8.23 -23.78
N PHE A 22 6.25 -7.39 -23.49
CA PHE A 22 7.13 -7.57 -22.34
C PHE A 22 6.58 -6.86 -21.09
N ALA A 23 6.69 -7.53 -19.96
CA ALA A 23 6.41 -7.01 -18.63
C ALA A 23 7.69 -7.01 -17.79
N PHE A 24 7.79 -6.07 -16.86
CA PHE A 24 8.92 -5.98 -15.94
C PHE A 24 8.61 -6.80 -14.68
N VAL A 25 9.46 -7.77 -14.38
CA VAL A 25 9.38 -8.64 -13.20
C VAL A 25 10.53 -8.29 -12.26
N PRO A 26 10.25 -7.72 -11.08
CA PRO A 26 11.31 -7.37 -10.14
C PRO A 26 11.99 -8.63 -9.59
N HIS A 27 13.27 -8.52 -9.25
CA HIS A 27 13.99 -9.57 -8.54
C HIS A 27 13.39 -9.80 -7.15
N ASP A 28 13.64 -10.99 -6.59
CA ASP A 28 13.17 -11.34 -5.25
C ASP A 28 13.78 -10.43 -4.19
N LEU A 29 13.00 -10.19 -3.13
CA LEU A 29 13.42 -9.39 -1.99
C LEU A 29 14.11 -10.25 -0.91
N PRO A 30 15.05 -9.68 -0.14
CA PRO A 30 15.58 -8.31 -0.24
C PRO A 30 16.71 -8.19 -1.28
N PRO A 31 16.88 -7.02 -1.94
CA PRO A 31 18.06 -6.75 -2.73
C PRO A 31 19.29 -6.63 -1.83
N GLU A 32 20.48 -6.67 -2.41
CA GLU A 32 21.70 -6.27 -1.72
C GLU A 32 21.64 -4.77 -1.39
N LEU A 33 21.78 -4.44 -0.12
CA LEU A 33 21.73 -3.07 0.39
C LEU A 33 23.05 -2.73 1.07
N ASP A 34 23.62 -1.58 0.71
CA ASP A 34 24.72 -1.01 1.49
C ASP A 34 24.16 -0.42 2.80
N LEU A 35 24.26 -1.21 3.87
CA LEU A 35 23.80 -0.80 5.19
C LEU A 35 24.63 0.35 5.78
N SER A 36 25.87 0.53 5.33
CA SER A 36 26.75 1.61 5.81
C SER A 36 26.21 2.96 5.35
N ALA A 37 25.87 3.07 4.06
CA ALA A 37 25.25 4.27 3.49
C ALA A 37 23.89 4.61 4.14
N LEU A 38 23.16 3.60 4.64
CA LEU A 38 21.85 3.79 5.26
C LEU A 38 21.91 4.07 6.77
N LEU A 39 23.06 3.94 7.43
CA LEU A 39 23.16 4.00 8.89
C LEU A 39 22.75 5.36 9.47
N VAL A 40 23.23 6.45 8.88
CA VAL A 40 22.92 7.82 9.31
C VAL A 40 21.43 8.13 9.15
N PRO A 41 20.81 8.01 7.96
CA PRO A 41 19.38 8.30 7.80
C PRO A 41 18.50 7.35 8.62
N LEU A 42 18.89 6.09 8.78
CA LEU A 42 18.18 5.13 9.64
C LEU A 42 18.19 5.58 11.11
N THR A 43 19.34 6.02 11.62
CA THR A 43 19.47 6.50 12.99
C THR A 43 18.63 7.75 13.22
N GLN A 44 18.70 8.72 12.30
CA GLN A 44 17.90 9.95 12.37
C GLN A 44 16.39 9.66 12.35
N ALA A 45 15.92 8.79 11.44
CA ALA A 45 14.52 8.40 11.37
C ALA A 45 14.07 7.68 12.64
N THR A 46 14.92 6.80 13.20
CA THR A 46 14.62 6.07 14.44
C THR A 46 14.55 7.02 15.64
N GLN A 47 15.47 7.99 15.72
CA GLN A 47 15.47 9.01 16.78
C GLN A 47 14.21 9.88 16.71
N ALA A 48 13.83 10.36 15.52
CA ALA A 48 12.62 11.15 15.33
C ALA A 48 11.35 10.38 15.74
N LEU A 49 11.26 9.08 15.39
CA LEU A 49 10.16 8.24 15.88
C LEU A 49 10.19 8.03 17.38
N GLY A 50 11.37 7.86 17.99
CA GLY A 50 11.52 7.74 19.44
C GLY A 50 11.04 8.99 20.16
N GLN A 51 11.39 10.17 19.65
CA GLN A 51 10.92 11.46 20.18
C GLN A 51 9.40 11.59 20.06
N LEU A 52 8.83 11.27 18.89
CA LEU A 52 7.38 11.27 18.70
C LEU A 52 6.69 10.33 19.69
N ASN A 53 7.15 9.09 19.80
CA ASN A 53 6.58 8.13 20.74
C ASN A 53 6.67 8.62 22.19
N GLY A 54 7.79 9.22 22.58
CA GLY A 54 7.96 9.82 23.91
C GLY A 54 6.94 10.92 24.19
N VAL A 55 6.80 11.89 23.29
CA VAL A 55 5.82 13.00 23.43
C VAL A 55 4.38 12.47 23.47
N MET A 56 4.05 11.45 22.68
CA MET A 56 2.69 10.88 22.68
C MET A 56 2.32 10.25 24.03
N THR A 57 3.29 9.80 24.85
CA THR A 57 2.99 9.26 26.19
C THR A 57 2.57 10.32 27.21
N THR A 58 2.85 11.60 26.97
CA THR A 58 2.46 12.68 27.89
C THR A 58 1.05 13.20 27.62
N LEU A 59 0.43 12.80 26.52
CA LEU A 59 -0.92 13.24 26.15
C LEU A 59 -1.98 12.39 26.86
N PRO A 60 -3.01 13.01 27.48
CA PRO A 60 -4.12 12.27 28.07
C PRO A 60 -4.86 11.41 27.04
N ASP A 61 -4.99 11.92 25.81
CA ASP A 61 -5.55 11.18 24.68
C ASP A 61 -4.71 11.39 23.40
N PRO A 62 -3.87 10.41 23.02
CA PRO A 62 -3.15 10.36 21.75
C PRO A 62 -4.02 10.53 20.50
N TYR A 63 -5.29 10.11 20.55
CA TYR A 63 -6.16 10.10 19.37
C TYR A 63 -6.55 11.51 18.90
N LEU A 64 -6.42 12.51 19.77
CA LEU A 64 -6.59 13.93 19.42
C LEU A 64 -5.64 14.37 18.30
N LEU A 65 -4.44 13.79 18.23
CA LEU A 65 -3.47 14.06 17.16
C LEU A 65 -3.50 13.02 16.04
N ILE A 66 -3.73 11.75 16.38
CA ILE A 66 -3.70 10.66 15.39
C ILE A 66 -4.83 10.84 14.36
N ARG A 67 -6.05 11.21 14.79
CA ARG A 67 -7.21 11.31 13.89
C ARG A 67 -7.04 12.37 12.80
N PRO A 68 -6.63 13.63 13.08
CA PRO A 68 -6.34 14.61 12.04
C PRO A 68 -5.21 14.18 11.11
N LEU A 69 -4.18 13.49 11.63
CA LEU A 69 -3.06 13.00 10.81
C LEU A 69 -3.50 11.87 9.86
N GLU A 70 -4.37 10.96 10.31
CA GLU A 70 -5.00 9.94 9.45
C GLU A 70 -5.81 10.58 8.33
N ALA A 71 -6.62 11.59 8.65
CA ALA A 71 -7.41 12.32 7.65
C ALA A 71 -6.52 13.05 6.64
N ARG A 72 -5.46 13.72 7.10
CA ARG A 72 -4.49 14.40 6.24
C ARG A 72 -3.76 13.42 5.32
N GLU A 73 -3.38 12.25 5.83
CA GLU A 73 -2.76 11.19 5.04
C GLU A 73 -3.70 10.68 3.94
N ALA A 74 -4.97 10.44 4.28
CA ALA A 74 -5.98 10.01 3.33
C ALA A 74 -6.19 11.05 2.22
N LEU A 75 -6.33 12.33 2.59
CA LEU A 75 -6.46 13.45 1.65
C LEU A 75 -5.26 13.55 0.72
N THR A 76 -4.04 13.52 1.28
CA THR A 76 -2.81 13.68 0.51
C THR A 76 -2.62 12.51 -0.45
N SER A 77 -2.79 11.28 0.03
CA SER A 77 -2.68 10.06 -0.78
C SER A 77 -3.72 10.03 -1.89
N SER A 78 -4.98 10.39 -1.61
CA SER A 78 -6.03 10.45 -2.62
C SER A 78 -5.80 11.56 -3.65
N SER A 79 -5.24 12.71 -3.24
CA SER A 79 -4.96 13.83 -4.14
C SER A 79 -3.89 13.50 -5.18
N MET A 80 -2.86 12.72 -4.80
CA MET A 80 -1.83 12.22 -5.72
C MET A 80 -2.43 11.35 -6.84
N GLU A 81 -3.60 10.77 -6.59
CA GLU A 81 -4.30 9.87 -7.49
C GLU A 81 -5.46 10.54 -8.23
N GLY A 82 -5.59 11.86 -8.10
CA GLY A 82 -6.59 12.68 -8.79
C GLY A 82 -7.96 12.72 -8.10
N THR A 83 -8.05 12.28 -6.84
CA THR A 83 -9.26 12.33 -6.02
C THR A 83 -9.16 13.48 -5.01
N TYR A 84 -10.07 14.45 -5.11
CA TYR A 84 -9.99 15.69 -4.32
C TYR A 84 -11.22 15.87 -3.42
N THR A 85 -10.99 16.19 -2.15
CA THR A 85 -12.02 16.57 -1.19
C THR A 85 -11.45 17.52 -0.13
N THR A 86 -12.31 18.09 0.71
CA THR A 86 -11.92 19.00 1.80
C THR A 86 -11.95 18.28 3.15
N VAL A 87 -11.21 18.81 4.13
CA VAL A 87 -11.21 18.28 5.50
C VAL A 87 -12.63 18.31 6.08
N ASP A 88 -13.35 19.42 5.92
CA ASP A 88 -14.72 19.55 6.42
C ASP A 88 -15.67 18.53 5.81
N ALA A 89 -15.59 18.30 4.50
CA ALA A 89 -16.41 17.31 3.82
C ALA A 89 -16.11 15.88 4.30
N LEU A 90 -14.83 15.58 4.56
CA LEU A 90 -14.40 14.30 5.11
C LEU A 90 -14.90 14.11 6.56
N LEU A 91 -14.78 15.12 7.42
CA LEU A 91 -15.25 15.07 8.81
C LEU A 91 -16.77 14.92 8.88
N LEU A 92 -17.52 15.64 8.04
CA LEU A 92 -18.97 15.48 7.93
C LEU A 92 -19.37 14.07 7.48
N ALA A 93 -18.61 13.49 6.54
CA ALA A 93 -18.81 12.11 6.10
C ALA A 93 -18.50 11.10 7.23
N GLU A 94 -17.47 11.35 8.05
CA GLU A 94 -17.15 10.52 9.22
C GLU A 94 -18.23 10.59 10.31
N ALA A 95 -18.81 11.76 10.52
CA ALA A 95 -19.89 11.97 11.49
C ALA A 95 -21.26 11.44 11.02
N GLY A 96 -21.36 10.92 9.80
CA GLY A 96 -22.61 10.35 9.27
C GLY A 96 -23.68 11.40 8.95
N PHE A 97 -23.30 12.66 8.72
CA PHE A 97 -24.26 13.70 8.34
C PHE A 97 -24.76 13.45 6.91
N GLU A 98 -26.00 12.99 6.78
CA GLU A 98 -26.66 12.67 5.51
C GLU A 98 -26.90 13.90 4.61
N GLY A 99 -26.92 15.12 5.20
CA GLY A 99 -27.08 16.39 4.49
C GLY A 99 -25.79 16.95 3.87
N ALA A 100 -24.63 16.35 4.16
CA ALA A 100 -23.37 16.77 3.55
C ALA A 100 -23.25 16.22 2.12
N ARG A 101 -22.70 17.02 1.19
CA ARG A 101 -22.49 16.65 -0.21
C ARG A 101 -21.48 15.51 -0.30
N GLN A 102 -21.92 14.26 -0.10
CA GLN A 102 -21.10 13.06 -0.22
C GLN A 102 -20.82 12.79 -1.71
N THR A 103 -19.84 13.48 -2.25
CA THR A 103 -19.34 13.20 -3.60
C THR A 103 -18.69 11.82 -3.65
N ALA A 104 -18.55 11.26 -4.86
CA ALA A 104 -17.83 10.01 -5.05
C ALA A 104 -16.38 10.10 -4.54
N ASP A 105 -15.74 11.26 -4.70
CA ASP A 105 -14.37 11.50 -4.25
C ASP A 105 -14.29 11.58 -2.71
N THR A 106 -15.22 12.28 -2.04
CA THR A 106 -15.29 12.28 -0.56
C THR A 106 -15.50 10.87 -0.01
N ARG A 107 -16.33 10.05 -0.67
CA ARG A 107 -16.53 8.65 -0.28
C ARG A 107 -15.25 7.82 -0.43
N GLU A 108 -14.50 8.04 -1.50
CA GLU A 108 -13.23 7.33 -1.72
C GLU A 108 -12.19 7.68 -0.64
N VAL A 109 -12.06 8.97 -0.28
CA VAL A 109 -11.17 9.39 0.81
C VAL A 109 -11.65 8.87 2.18
N HIS A 110 -12.96 8.89 2.44
CA HIS A 110 -13.53 8.32 3.66
C HIS A 110 -13.28 6.81 3.76
N ASN A 111 -13.46 6.07 2.66
CA ASN A 111 -13.14 4.65 2.59
C ASN A 111 -11.65 4.40 2.86
N TYR A 112 -10.75 5.27 2.38
CA TYR A 112 -9.32 5.18 2.68
C TYR A 112 -9.05 5.27 4.17
N ALA A 113 -9.54 6.33 4.83
CA ALA A 113 -9.34 6.51 6.26
C ALA A 113 -9.92 5.32 7.07
N ARG A 114 -11.10 4.83 6.67
CA ARG A 114 -11.74 3.66 7.30
C ARG A 114 -10.93 2.38 7.08
N ALA A 115 -10.51 2.10 5.86
CA ALA A 115 -9.73 0.91 5.52
C ALA A 115 -8.40 0.88 6.28
N LEU A 116 -7.71 2.01 6.37
CA LEU A 116 -6.47 2.14 7.14
C LEU A 116 -6.69 1.78 8.61
N ARG A 117 -7.71 2.37 9.25
CA ARG A 117 -8.04 2.11 10.66
C ARG A 117 -8.42 0.65 10.90
N ASN A 118 -9.28 0.10 10.05
CA ASN A 118 -9.73 -1.30 10.15
C ASN A 118 -8.54 -2.26 10.01
N ALA A 119 -7.67 -1.99 9.04
CA ALA A 119 -6.53 -2.83 8.80
C ALA A 119 -5.51 -2.74 9.94
N ILE A 120 -5.26 -1.55 10.52
CA ILE A 120 -4.43 -1.41 11.74
C ILE A 120 -5.04 -2.18 12.91
N LYS A 121 -6.35 -2.06 13.15
CA LYS A 121 -7.04 -2.82 14.21
C LYS A 121 -6.96 -4.32 13.98
N SER A 122 -7.05 -4.77 12.73
CA SER A 122 -6.93 -6.20 12.40
C SER A 122 -5.56 -6.79 12.76
N LEU A 123 -4.53 -5.93 12.90
CA LEU A 123 -3.19 -6.38 13.31
C LEU A 123 -3.13 -6.91 14.75
N ASP A 124 -4.16 -6.63 15.56
CA ASP A 124 -4.29 -7.22 16.89
C ASP A 124 -4.62 -8.72 16.83
N GLU A 125 -5.23 -9.19 15.73
CA GLU A 125 -5.70 -10.57 15.56
C GLU A 125 -4.97 -11.34 14.46
N LEU A 126 -4.56 -10.64 13.40
CA LEU A 126 -3.92 -11.19 12.21
C LEU A 126 -2.61 -10.47 11.96
N PRO A 127 -1.48 -11.16 11.76
CA PRO A 127 -0.28 -10.47 11.36
C PRO A 127 -0.47 -9.87 9.95
N LEU A 128 0.37 -8.90 9.61
CA LEU A 128 0.41 -8.34 8.27
C LEU A 128 0.65 -9.47 7.24
N CYS A 129 -0.33 -9.71 6.38
CA CYS A 129 -0.30 -10.78 5.39
C CYS A 129 -1.17 -10.44 4.18
N LEU A 130 -1.21 -11.32 3.19
CA LEU A 130 -2.03 -11.10 1.98
C LEU A 130 -3.51 -10.95 2.33
N ARG A 131 -3.99 -11.65 3.35
CA ARG A 131 -5.38 -11.52 3.83
C ARG A 131 -5.69 -10.13 4.37
N THR A 132 -4.80 -9.53 5.17
CA THR A 132 -5.00 -8.16 5.68
C THR A 132 -4.97 -7.14 4.54
N ILE A 133 -4.08 -7.34 3.56
CA ILE A 133 -3.98 -6.47 2.37
C ILE A 133 -5.25 -6.57 1.51
N LYS A 134 -5.72 -7.79 1.22
CA LYS A 134 -6.97 -8.04 0.49
C LYS A 134 -8.19 -7.43 1.21
N SER A 135 -8.26 -7.58 2.53
CA SER A 135 -9.34 -7.00 3.33
C SER A 135 -9.33 -5.47 3.27
N ALA A 136 -8.16 -4.84 3.41
CA ALA A 136 -8.03 -3.39 3.28
C ALA A 136 -8.43 -2.91 1.87
N HIS A 137 -8.04 -3.65 0.83
CA HIS A 137 -8.43 -3.37 -0.55
C HIS A 137 -9.94 -3.45 -0.77
N ALA A 138 -10.61 -4.44 -0.18
CA ALA A 138 -12.08 -4.55 -0.24
C ALA A 138 -12.76 -3.35 0.44
N ASP A 139 -12.27 -2.92 1.60
CA ASP A 139 -12.80 -1.77 2.33
C ASP A 139 -12.65 -0.45 1.56
N LEU A 140 -11.52 -0.28 0.84
CA LEU A 140 -11.24 0.88 0.00
C LEU A 140 -12.26 1.03 -1.14
N LEU A 141 -12.61 -0.07 -1.79
CA LEU A 141 -13.48 -0.07 -2.98
C LEU A 141 -14.98 -0.12 -2.65
N LYS A 142 -15.36 -0.24 -1.37
CA LYS A 142 -16.75 -0.38 -0.93
C LYS A 142 -17.60 0.82 -1.35
N GLY A 143 -18.61 0.61 -2.19
CA GLY A 143 -19.54 1.67 -2.60
C GLY A 143 -18.96 2.71 -3.58
N VAL A 144 -17.80 2.43 -4.18
CA VAL A 144 -17.24 3.19 -5.30
C VAL A 144 -17.91 2.73 -6.60
N GLY A 145 -18.46 3.66 -7.38
CA GLY A 145 -19.33 3.36 -8.54
C GLY A 145 -18.63 2.65 -9.72
N ARG A 146 -19.44 2.00 -10.57
CA ARG A 146 -19.01 1.19 -11.73
C ARG A 146 -18.15 1.94 -12.77
N GLY A 147 -18.25 3.28 -12.85
CA GLY A 147 -17.53 4.10 -13.84
C GLY A 147 -16.00 4.08 -13.71
N ARG A 148 -15.44 3.68 -12.56
CA ARG A 148 -13.98 3.56 -12.34
C ARG A 148 -13.48 2.10 -12.36
N GLY A 149 -14.33 1.12 -12.66
CA GLY A 149 -13.96 -0.31 -12.69
C GLY A 149 -13.84 -0.95 -11.28
N ALA A 150 -14.31 -0.26 -10.25
CA ALA A 150 -14.19 -0.62 -8.83
C ALA A 150 -14.93 -1.90 -8.41
N ALA A 151 -15.87 -2.38 -9.22
CA ALA A 151 -16.64 -3.59 -8.93
C ALA A 151 -15.99 -4.88 -9.47
N ALA A 152 -14.92 -4.80 -10.27
CA ALA A 152 -14.46 -5.97 -11.00
C ALA A 152 -13.80 -7.02 -10.08
N GLU A 153 -12.99 -6.63 -9.09
CA GLU A 153 -12.22 -7.58 -8.26
C GLU A 153 -11.87 -6.97 -6.87
N ALA A 154 -12.88 -6.49 -6.12
CA ALA A 154 -12.65 -5.95 -4.78
C ALA A 154 -12.07 -7.02 -3.84
N GLY A 155 -10.95 -6.70 -3.20
CA GLY A 155 -10.21 -7.65 -2.36
C GLY A 155 -9.48 -8.78 -3.10
N GLU A 156 -9.47 -8.80 -4.43
CA GLU A 156 -8.82 -9.86 -5.21
C GLU A 156 -7.64 -9.35 -6.03
N PHE A 157 -6.59 -10.19 -6.16
CA PHE A 157 -5.46 -9.86 -7.02
C PHE A 157 -5.85 -9.97 -8.48
N LYS A 158 -5.16 -9.20 -9.33
CA LYS A 158 -5.46 -9.13 -10.74
C LYS A 158 -5.43 -10.50 -11.41
N SER A 159 -6.52 -10.83 -12.11
CA SER A 159 -6.59 -11.97 -13.02
C SER A 159 -6.09 -11.62 -14.44
N SER A 160 -6.13 -10.33 -14.80
CA SER A 160 -5.77 -9.81 -16.12
C SER A 160 -4.58 -8.85 -16.07
N GLN A 161 -3.93 -8.65 -17.22
CA GLN A 161 -2.76 -7.78 -17.33
C GLN A 161 -3.16 -6.30 -17.28
N ASN A 162 -2.57 -5.53 -16.34
CA ASN A 162 -2.66 -4.07 -16.30
C ASN A 162 -1.42 -3.42 -16.94
N TRP A 163 -1.52 -2.12 -17.27
CA TRP A 163 -0.44 -1.31 -17.87
C TRP A 163 -0.60 0.19 -17.53
N ILE A 164 0.47 0.98 -17.71
CA ILE A 164 0.53 2.42 -17.39
C ILE A 164 0.92 3.23 -18.64
N GLY A 165 0.32 4.41 -18.79
CA GLY A 165 0.79 5.45 -19.72
C GLY A 165 0.20 5.37 -21.13
N SER A 166 -0.79 4.51 -21.39
CA SER A 166 -1.54 4.48 -22.65
C SER A 166 -2.85 3.70 -22.54
N ALA A 167 -3.75 3.88 -23.52
CA ALA A 167 -4.98 3.12 -23.66
C ALA A 167 -4.76 1.67 -24.13
N SER A 168 -3.61 1.37 -24.74
CA SER A 168 -3.26 0.04 -25.23
C SER A 168 -1.92 -0.43 -24.64
N ILE A 169 -1.83 -1.73 -24.33
CA ILE A 169 -0.61 -2.37 -23.82
C ILE A 169 0.59 -2.19 -24.76
N LYS A 170 0.37 -2.12 -26.09
CA LYS A 170 1.42 -1.95 -27.10
C LYS A 170 2.21 -0.65 -26.89
N ASN A 171 1.49 0.43 -26.58
CA ASN A 171 2.04 1.78 -26.41
C ASN A 171 2.23 2.13 -24.93
N ALA A 172 2.08 1.17 -24.01
CA ALA A 172 2.23 1.43 -22.59
C ALA A 172 3.66 1.84 -22.24
N ARG A 173 3.81 2.86 -21.39
CA ARG A 173 5.08 3.27 -20.80
C ARG A 173 5.65 2.17 -19.91
N PHE A 174 4.79 1.55 -19.11
CA PHE A 174 5.18 0.48 -18.18
C PHE A 174 4.12 -0.63 -18.13
N VAL A 175 4.57 -1.87 -18.05
CA VAL A 175 3.76 -3.08 -17.93
C VAL A 175 4.27 -3.86 -16.72
N PRO A 176 3.54 -3.88 -15.59
CA PRO A 176 3.90 -4.60 -14.38
C PRO A 176 3.88 -6.13 -14.58
N PRO A 177 4.38 -6.92 -13.60
CA PRO A 177 4.46 -8.37 -13.68
C PRO A 177 3.13 -9.03 -14.05
N PRO A 178 3.12 -10.10 -14.86
CA PRO A 178 1.91 -10.82 -15.22
C PRO A 178 1.25 -11.49 -14.00
N PRO A 179 -0.08 -11.69 -14.00
CA PRO A 179 -0.83 -12.31 -12.89
C PRO A 179 -0.18 -13.58 -12.32
N ARG A 180 0.28 -14.48 -13.20
CA ARG A 180 0.92 -15.75 -12.80
C ARG A 180 2.22 -15.56 -12.01
N SER A 181 2.97 -14.49 -12.29
CA SER A 181 4.24 -14.20 -11.61
C SER A 181 4.06 -13.57 -10.22
N LEU A 182 2.94 -12.85 -10.00
CA LEU A 182 2.61 -12.26 -8.71
C LEU A 182 2.45 -13.31 -7.60
N ALA A 183 1.91 -14.48 -7.96
CA ALA A 183 1.69 -15.59 -7.06
C ALA A 183 2.98 -16.40 -6.74
N ILE A 184 4.09 -16.16 -7.43
CA ILE A 184 5.27 -17.04 -7.35
C ILE A 184 6.45 -16.37 -6.62
N GLY A 185 6.68 -15.05 -6.77
CA GLY A 185 7.84 -14.38 -6.16
C GLY A 185 7.48 -13.18 -5.26
N CYS A 186 6.83 -12.15 -5.81
CA CYS A 186 6.77 -10.84 -5.16
C CYS A 186 5.92 -10.77 -3.88
N MET A 187 4.87 -11.59 -3.75
CA MET A 187 3.92 -11.51 -2.64
C MET A 187 3.90 -12.71 -1.70
N ARG A 188 4.54 -13.83 -2.10
CA ARG A 188 4.42 -15.12 -1.40
C ARG A 188 5.51 -15.36 -0.37
N SER A 189 6.51 -14.49 -0.30
CA SER A 189 7.56 -14.57 0.72
C SER A 189 7.01 -14.11 2.07
N ASN A 190 6.42 -15.06 2.81
CA ASN A 190 5.97 -14.88 4.21
C ASN A 190 7.08 -14.36 5.13
N SER A 191 8.35 -14.49 4.72
CA SER A 191 9.51 -13.96 5.44
C SER A 191 9.61 -12.42 5.42
N ILE A 192 8.96 -11.77 4.45
CA ILE A 192 8.98 -10.31 4.28
C ILE A 192 8.11 -9.62 5.34
N PHE A 193 6.98 -10.25 5.73
CA PHE A 193 6.02 -9.69 6.68
C PHE A 193 6.10 -10.29 8.09
N SER A 194 6.68 -11.49 8.26
CA SER A 194 6.87 -12.10 9.58
C SER A 194 8.03 -11.43 10.34
N GLY A 195 7.69 -10.61 11.34
CA GLY A 195 8.61 -9.75 12.10
C GLY A 195 9.59 -10.46 13.05
N LYS A 196 10.43 -11.37 12.56
CA LYS A 196 11.40 -12.10 13.41
C LYS A 196 12.75 -11.41 13.66
N THR A 197 13.04 -10.24 13.08
CA THR A 197 14.35 -9.58 13.28
C THR A 197 14.25 -8.05 13.37
N ALA A 198 14.91 -7.48 14.37
CA ALA A 198 14.87 -6.08 14.84
C ALA A 198 15.44 -5.00 13.88
N ARG A 199 15.40 -5.19 12.56
CA ARG A 199 15.84 -4.19 11.55
C ARG A 199 14.68 -3.88 10.61
N ARG A 200 13.86 -2.89 10.98
CA ARG A 200 12.49 -2.68 10.44
C ARG A 200 12.37 -1.66 9.30
N PHE A 201 13.23 -0.64 9.27
CA PHE A 201 13.08 0.53 8.38
C PHE A 201 13.47 0.33 6.91
N PRO A 202 14.64 -0.24 6.54
CA PRO A 202 14.99 -0.42 5.12
C PRO A 202 14.07 -1.41 4.40
N ARG A 203 13.33 -2.23 5.15
CA ARG A 203 12.32 -3.14 4.60
C ARG A 203 11.08 -2.41 4.12
N CYS A 204 10.68 -1.33 4.76
CA CYS A 204 9.48 -0.57 4.39
C CYS A 204 9.61 0.09 3.01
N SER A 205 10.71 0.80 2.76
CA SER A 205 10.96 1.44 1.45
C SER A 205 11.05 0.39 0.33
N THR A 206 11.73 -0.71 0.61
CA THR A 206 11.87 -1.85 -0.29
C THR A 206 10.51 -2.52 -0.58
N GLN A 207 9.68 -2.72 0.45
CA GLN A 207 8.32 -3.23 0.33
C GLN A 207 7.45 -2.28 -0.51
N ARG A 208 7.48 -0.98 -0.23
CA ARG A 208 6.75 0.05 -1.01
C ARG A 208 7.12 0.01 -2.49
N SER A 209 8.42 0.04 -2.82
CA SER A 209 8.88 -0.08 -4.21
C SER A 209 8.40 -1.38 -4.86
N SER A 210 8.45 -2.50 -4.15
CA SER A 210 8.00 -3.80 -4.70
C SER A 210 6.49 -3.84 -4.96
N THR A 211 5.67 -3.26 -4.09
CA THR A 211 4.21 -3.18 -4.26
C THR A 211 3.83 -2.26 -5.42
N ILE A 212 4.50 -1.10 -5.53
CA ILE A 212 4.30 -0.15 -6.64
C ILE A 212 4.70 -0.78 -7.97
N SER A 213 5.83 -1.48 -8.02
CA SER A 213 6.31 -2.14 -9.25
C SER A 213 5.44 -3.33 -9.64
N SER A 214 4.94 -4.10 -8.67
CA SER A 214 4.16 -5.31 -8.93
C SER A 214 2.72 -5.03 -9.37
N ARG A 215 2.13 -3.91 -8.91
CA ARG A 215 0.72 -3.53 -9.14
C ARG A 215 -0.21 -4.75 -9.04
N PRO A 216 -0.39 -5.30 -7.84
CA PRO A 216 -1.07 -6.59 -7.65
C PRO A 216 -2.59 -6.52 -7.88
N PHE A 217 -3.17 -5.33 -7.91
CA PHE A 217 -4.59 -5.09 -8.15
C PHE A 217 -4.81 -4.47 -9.56
N ILE A 218 -5.91 -4.82 -10.24
CA ILE A 218 -6.22 -4.33 -11.60
C ILE A 218 -6.32 -2.81 -11.62
N ARG A 219 -7.01 -2.23 -10.63
CA ARG A 219 -7.12 -0.80 -10.41
C ARG A 219 -7.21 -0.49 -8.93
N SER A 220 -6.27 0.32 -8.50
CA SER A 220 -6.38 1.19 -7.34
C SER A 220 -5.07 1.98 -7.29
N PRO A 221 -5.03 3.16 -7.94
CA PRO A 221 -3.93 4.07 -7.69
C PRO A 221 -3.88 4.35 -6.16
N THR A 222 -5.06 4.64 -5.59
CA THR A 222 -5.26 4.81 -4.14
C THR A 222 -4.90 3.60 -3.28
N ALA A 223 -5.05 2.34 -3.73
CA ALA A 223 -4.72 1.18 -2.90
C ALA A 223 -3.32 0.60 -3.13
N THR A 224 -2.64 0.93 -4.22
CA THR A 224 -1.22 0.60 -4.35
C THR A 224 -0.41 1.48 -3.40
N ASP A 225 -0.79 2.76 -3.27
CA ASP A 225 -0.21 3.66 -2.27
C ASP A 225 -0.81 3.48 -0.86
N ALA A 226 -2.10 3.10 -0.70
CA ALA A 226 -2.61 2.68 0.62
C ALA A 226 -1.93 1.41 1.11
N SER A 227 -1.68 0.42 0.23
CA SER A 227 -0.92 -0.78 0.59
C SER A 227 0.51 -0.39 0.96
N ALA A 228 1.14 0.54 0.22
CA ALA A 228 2.47 1.03 0.57
C ALA A 228 2.52 1.83 1.89
N ALA A 229 1.52 2.67 2.15
CA ALA A 229 1.35 3.42 3.40
C ALA A 229 1.10 2.45 4.58
N PHE A 230 0.29 1.41 4.34
CA PHE A 230 -0.02 0.34 5.29
C PHE A 230 1.22 -0.50 5.65
N LEU A 231 2.03 -0.83 4.64
CA LEU A 231 3.30 -1.55 4.81
C LEU A 231 4.33 -0.72 5.57
N SER A 232 4.36 0.60 5.38
CA SER A 232 5.28 1.47 6.13
C SER A 232 5.01 1.56 7.63
N ARG A 233 3.72 1.50 8.02
CA ARG A 233 3.27 1.76 9.39
C ARG A 233 3.00 0.50 10.23
N SER A 234 2.99 -0.69 9.63
CA SER A 234 2.98 -1.98 10.37
C SER A 234 4.22 -2.20 11.27
N SER A 235 5.22 -1.31 11.18
CA SER A 235 6.36 -1.28 12.08
C SER A 235 6.02 -0.73 13.49
N TRP A 236 4.83 -0.17 13.70
CA TRP A 236 4.46 0.60 14.91
C TRP A 236 3.67 -0.20 15.97
N SER A 237 3.06 -1.34 15.62
CA SER A 237 2.43 -2.23 16.61
C SER A 237 3.07 -3.61 16.55
N THR A 238 3.96 -3.93 17.49
CA THR A 238 4.11 -5.30 18.04
C THR A 238 5.21 -5.34 19.09
N GLY A 239 4.82 -5.05 20.33
CA GLY A 239 5.51 -5.54 21.53
C GLY A 239 4.95 -6.87 22.04
N ARG A 240 4.10 -7.59 21.29
CA ARG A 240 3.43 -8.79 21.79
C ARG A 240 3.65 -10.00 20.87
N ARG A 241 4.14 -11.07 21.50
CA ARG A 241 4.56 -12.33 20.88
C ARG A 241 3.37 -13.13 20.35
N SER A 242 3.70 -13.95 19.34
CA SER A 242 3.01 -15.18 18.92
C SER A 242 1.58 -15.10 18.37
N VAL A 243 1.43 -14.73 17.09
CA VAL A 243 0.32 -15.23 16.24
C VAL A 243 0.84 -15.51 14.82
N ILE A 244 1.59 -16.59 14.63
CA ILE A 244 2.14 -16.98 13.31
C ILE A 244 1.21 -17.96 12.55
N ARG A 245 0.15 -18.50 13.17
CA ARG A 245 -0.67 -19.60 12.61
C ARG A 245 -2.00 -19.20 11.93
N ARG A 246 -2.28 -17.91 11.67
CA ARG A 246 -3.58 -17.46 11.11
C ARG A 246 -3.56 -16.94 9.67
N CYS A 247 -2.46 -17.12 8.94
CA CYS A 247 -2.27 -16.57 7.57
C CYS A 247 -2.67 -17.49 6.41
N SER A 248 -3.27 -18.65 6.70
CA SER A 248 -3.76 -19.58 5.67
C SER A 248 -4.89 -18.98 4.84
#